data_AF-A0A9W2W5Y0-F1
#
_entry.id   AF-A0A9W2W5Y0-F1
#
_cell.length_a   1.000
_cell.length_b   1.000
_cell.length_c   1.000
_cell.angle_alpha   90.00
_cell.angle_beta   90.00
_cell.angle_gamma   90.00
#
_symmetry.space_group_name_H-M   'P 1'
#
loop_
_entity.id
_entity.type
_entity.pdbx_description
1 polymer ?
#
loop_
_entity_poly.entity_id
_entity_poly.type
_entity_poly.pdbx_seq_one_letter_code
_entity_poly.pdbx_strand_id
1 'polypeptide(L)'
;MEFNSEGLRRLLGKYKFRDLTVEELKNVNMFFPHFRYSMDTYVFKDSSQKNLLNFTGTIPVMYQGNTYNIPIRLWILDSHPFAPPICFLKPTANMGISVGKHVDAQGRIYLPYLQNWSHPKSVIVGLIKEMIAKFQEELPLYSLSSSDEAQQVDLLAYIAKITEGVSDINSKNWANHENKTVNKITVVGGGELGIACTLAISAKGIADRLVLLDLSEGTKGVIMDLDIFNLPNVEISKDLSASAHSKVVIFTVNSLGSSQSYLDVVQSNVDMFRAFVAALGHYSPHGILLVASQPGTDFRKRSMGYW
;
A
#
# COMPACT_ATOMS: atom_id res chain seq x y z
N MET A 1 -20.90 -16.53 -28.89
CA MET A 1 -21.81 -17.27 -28.00
C MET A 1 -23.05 -16.42 -27.81
N GLU A 2 -24.23 -16.96 -28.08
CA GLU A 2 -25.48 -16.28 -27.77
C GLU A 2 -25.63 -16.14 -26.25
N PHE A 3 -26.04 -14.96 -25.80
CA PHE A 3 -26.29 -14.70 -24.38
C PHE A 3 -27.52 -15.49 -23.92
N ASN A 4 -27.32 -16.52 -23.08
CA ASN A 4 -28.39 -17.36 -22.56
C ASN A 4 -29.26 -16.60 -21.53
N SER A 5 -30.19 -15.79 -22.03
CA SER A 5 -31.06 -14.98 -21.18
C SER A 5 -32.02 -15.80 -20.33
N GLU A 6 -32.44 -16.98 -20.79
CA GLU A 6 -33.37 -17.83 -20.05
C GLU A 6 -32.67 -18.52 -18.87
N GLY A 7 -31.44 -19.01 -19.09
CA GLY A 7 -30.58 -19.50 -18.01
C GLY A 7 -30.33 -18.42 -16.95
N LEU A 8 -30.04 -17.19 -17.38
CA LEU A 8 -29.83 -16.06 -16.47
C LEU A 8 -31.10 -15.70 -15.67
N ARG A 9 -32.27 -15.71 -16.31
CA ARG A 9 -33.57 -15.51 -15.63
C ARG A 9 -33.81 -16.54 -14.52
N ARG A 10 -33.39 -17.79 -14.73
CA ARG A 10 -33.48 -18.84 -13.69
C ARG A 10 -32.53 -18.58 -12.52
N LEU A 11 -31.29 -18.14 -12.80
CA LEU A 11 -30.30 -17.83 -11.76
C LEU A 11 -30.72 -16.63 -10.89
N LEU A 12 -31.37 -15.64 -11.51
CA LEU A 12 -31.85 -14.43 -10.86
C LEU A 12 -33.20 -14.59 -10.13
N GLY A 13 -33.62 -15.82 -9.80
CA GLY A 13 -34.92 -16.08 -9.18
C GLY A 13 -35.17 -15.35 -7.84
N LYS A 14 -34.10 -14.95 -7.14
CA LYS A 14 -34.17 -14.19 -5.87
C LYS A 14 -34.07 -12.67 -6.04
N TYR A 15 -33.85 -12.18 -7.26
CA TYR A 15 -33.67 -10.75 -7.54
C TYR A 15 -35.02 -10.07 -7.69
N LYS A 16 -35.18 -8.90 -7.07
CA LYS A 16 -36.45 -8.15 -7.06
C LYS A 16 -36.82 -7.63 -8.45
N PHE A 17 -35.83 -7.19 -9.22
CA PHE A 17 -36.02 -6.59 -10.55
C PHE A 17 -35.30 -7.39 -11.63
N ARG A 18 -35.68 -8.66 -11.75
CA ARG A 18 -35.03 -9.63 -12.63
C ARG A 18 -34.99 -9.19 -14.09
N ASP A 19 -36.12 -8.77 -14.66
CA ASP A 19 -36.18 -8.47 -16.09
C ASP A 19 -35.29 -7.27 -16.47
N LEU A 20 -35.30 -6.22 -15.65
CA LEU A 20 -34.41 -5.05 -15.80
C LEU A 20 -32.93 -5.46 -15.68
N THR A 21 -32.60 -6.30 -14.70
CA THR A 21 -31.25 -6.83 -14.55
C THR A 21 -30.82 -7.62 -15.79
N VAL A 22 -31.67 -8.52 -16.30
CA VAL A 22 -31.35 -9.32 -17.50
C VAL A 22 -31.14 -8.43 -18.73
N GLU A 23 -31.95 -7.39 -18.91
CA GLU A 23 -31.82 -6.44 -20.02
C GLU A 23 -30.51 -5.66 -19.95
N GLU A 24 -30.17 -5.14 -18.78
CA GLU A 24 -28.90 -4.43 -18.56
C GLU A 24 -27.70 -5.34 -18.83
N LEU A 25 -27.78 -6.60 -18.42
CA LEU A 25 -26.71 -7.59 -18.64
C LEU A 25 -26.59 -8.04 -20.09
N LYS A 26 -27.70 -8.11 -20.84
CA LYS A 26 -27.67 -8.28 -22.30
C LYS A 26 -26.88 -7.14 -22.95
N ASN A 27 -27.13 -5.91 -22.51
CA ASN A 27 -26.44 -4.73 -23.01
C ASN A 27 -24.94 -4.78 -22.70
N VAL A 28 -24.58 -5.16 -21.47
CA VAL A 28 -23.16 -5.37 -21.08
C VAL A 28 -22.50 -6.43 -21.98
N ASN A 29 -23.16 -7.55 -22.24
CA ASN A 29 -22.61 -8.60 -23.10
C ASN A 29 -22.43 -8.15 -24.57
N MET A 30 -23.25 -7.19 -25.04
CA MET A 30 -23.13 -6.62 -26.38
C MET A 30 -21.87 -5.76 -26.52
N PHE A 31 -21.56 -4.95 -25.50
CA PHE A 31 -20.37 -4.07 -25.49
C PHE A 31 -19.08 -4.77 -25.01
N PHE A 32 -19.20 -5.74 -24.10
CA PHE A 32 -18.09 -6.42 -23.45
C PHE A 32 -18.29 -7.95 -23.47
N PRO A 33 -18.20 -8.60 -24.65
CA PRO A 33 -18.51 -10.04 -24.81
C PRO A 33 -17.53 -10.97 -24.08
N HIS A 34 -16.39 -10.45 -23.62
CA HIS A 34 -15.38 -11.21 -22.87
C HIS A 34 -15.73 -11.37 -21.39
N PHE A 35 -16.71 -10.61 -20.89
CA PHE A 35 -17.16 -10.75 -19.52
C PHE A 35 -17.98 -12.03 -19.35
N ARG A 36 -17.64 -12.79 -18.31
CA ARG A 36 -18.37 -14.00 -17.93
C ARG A 36 -19.14 -13.74 -16.65
N TYR A 37 -20.34 -14.29 -16.55
CA TYR A 37 -21.13 -14.26 -15.33
C TYR A 37 -21.09 -15.60 -14.61
N SER A 38 -21.12 -15.56 -13.28
CA SER A 38 -21.27 -16.72 -12.40
C SER A 38 -22.09 -16.34 -11.17
N MET A 39 -22.70 -17.33 -10.53
CA MET A 39 -23.29 -17.18 -9.21
C MET A 39 -22.27 -17.63 -8.18
N ASP A 40 -21.95 -16.75 -7.22
CA ASP A 40 -21.01 -17.06 -6.15
C ASP A 40 -21.53 -16.48 -4.82
N THR A 41 -20.99 -16.97 -3.71
CA THR A 41 -21.33 -16.47 -2.38
C THR A 41 -20.49 -15.23 -2.06
N TYR A 42 -21.16 -14.11 -1.84
CA TYR A 42 -20.56 -12.88 -1.35
C TYR A 42 -20.72 -12.78 0.17
N VAL A 43 -19.62 -12.47 0.86
CA VAL A 43 -19.59 -12.24 2.32
C VAL A 43 -19.56 -10.73 2.57
N PHE A 44 -20.58 -10.22 3.25
CA PHE A 44 -20.67 -8.82 3.63
C PHE A 44 -19.84 -8.51 4.88
N LYS A 45 -19.63 -7.21 5.16
CA LYS A 45 -18.86 -6.75 6.32
C LYS A 45 -19.46 -7.18 7.66
N ASP A 46 -20.78 -7.40 7.71
CA ASP A 46 -21.50 -7.91 8.88
C ASP A 46 -21.44 -9.45 9.00
N SER A 47 -20.57 -10.11 8.23
CA SER A 47 -20.44 -11.57 8.11
C SER A 47 -21.67 -12.27 7.51
N SER A 48 -22.70 -11.53 7.07
CA SER A 48 -23.81 -12.13 6.34
C SER A 48 -23.34 -12.61 4.97
N GLN A 49 -23.97 -13.67 4.47
CA GLN A 49 -23.62 -14.26 3.17
C GLN A 49 -24.83 -14.25 2.25
N LYS A 50 -24.62 -13.89 0.99
CA LYS A 50 -25.64 -14.03 -0.06
C LYS A 50 -25.04 -14.60 -1.33
N ASN A 51 -25.82 -15.46 -1.99
CA ASN A 51 -25.51 -15.88 -3.35
C ASN A 51 -25.92 -14.78 -4.32
N LEU A 52 -24.93 -14.16 -4.94
CA LEU A 52 -25.09 -13.04 -5.85
C LEU A 52 -24.48 -13.39 -7.20
N LEU A 53 -25.07 -12.81 -8.24
CA LEU A 53 -24.50 -12.82 -9.58
C LEU A 53 -23.25 -11.93 -9.56
N ASN A 54 -22.15 -12.42 -10.11
CA ASN A 54 -20.99 -11.61 -10.39
C ASN A 54 -20.57 -11.72 -11.86
N PHE A 55 -20.03 -10.62 -12.37
CA PHE A 55 -19.43 -10.51 -13.68
C PHE A 55 -17.93 -10.38 -13.50
N THR A 56 -17.17 -11.31 -14.07
CA THR A 56 -15.71 -11.27 -14.07
C THR A 56 -15.22 -11.15 -15.50
N GLY A 57 -14.29 -10.22 -15.73
CA GLY A 57 -13.72 -9.98 -17.05
C GLY A 57 -12.54 -9.02 -16.95
N THR A 58 -12.02 -8.60 -18.11
CA THR A 58 -10.93 -7.62 -18.19
C THR A 58 -11.40 -6.39 -18.95
N ILE A 59 -11.00 -5.21 -18.50
CA ILE A 59 -11.24 -3.94 -19.20
C ILE A 59 -9.93 -3.42 -19.82
N PRO A 60 -9.91 -3.02 -21.09
CA PRO A 60 -8.73 -2.45 -21.72
C PRO A 60 -8.55 -1.00 -21.27
N VAL A 61 -7.40 -0.68 -20.71
CA VAL A 61 -7.05 0.65 -20.23
C VAL A 61 -5.75 1.08 -20.88
N MET A 62 -5.78 2.19 -21.60
CA MET A 62 -4.60 2.77 -22.23
C MET A 62 -3.87 3.67 -21.25
N TYR A 63 -2.63 3.33 -20.91
CA TYR A 63 -1.79 4.10 -20.00
C TYR A 63 -0.39 4.26 -20.60
N GLN A 64 0.07 5.51 -20.73
CA GLN A 64 1.39 5.85 -21.31
C GLN A 64 1.65 5.20 -22.69
N GLY A 65 0.62 5.14 -23.54
CA GLY A 65 0.71 4.57 -24.90
C GLY A 65 0.57 3.04 -24.99
N ASN A 66 0.55 2.33 -23.86
CA ASN A 66 0.35 0.88 -23.81
C ASN A 66 -1.07 0.54 -23.34
N THR A 67 -1.65 -0.54 -23.85
CA THR A 67 -2.98 -1.02 -23.42
C THR A 67 -2.81 -2.17 -22.42
N TYR A 68 -3.35 -1.98 -21.21
CA TYR A 68 -3.35 -2.94 -20.13
C TYR A 68 -4.74 -3.54 -19.95
N ASN A 69 -4.83 -4.85 -19.81
CA ASN A 69 -6.10 -5.56 -19.58
C ASN A 69 -6.31 -5.74 -18.08
N ILE A 70 -7.12 -4.88 -17.48
CA ILE A 70 -7.31 -4.84 -16.03
C ILE A 70 -8.43 -5.81 -15.63
N PRO A 71 -8.14 -6.87 -14.87
CA PRO A 71 -9.15 -7.82 -14.41
C PRO A 71 -10.03 -7.21 -13.32
N ILE A 72 -11.34 -7.23 -13.55
CA ILE A 72 -12.35 -6.72 -12.61
C ILE A 72 -13.44 -7.76 -12.35
N ARG A 73 -14.09 -7.61 -11.19
CA ARG A 73 -15.26 -8.37 -10.77
C ARG A 73 -16.34 -7.42 -10.26
N LEU A 74 -17.54 -7.53 -10.82
CA LEU A 74 -18.71 -6.72 -10.48
C LEU A 74 -19.77 -7.63 -9.85
N TRP A 75 -20.08 -7.43 -8.58
CA TRP A 75 -21.16 -8.13 -7.88
C TRP A 75 -22.46 -7.35 -8.02
N ILE A 76 -23.50 -8.00 -8.54
CA ILE A 76 -24.81 -7.40 -8.77
C ILE A 76 -25.70 -7.70 -7.56
N LEU A 77 -26.21 -6.68 -6.88
CA LEU A 77 -27.09 -6.85 -5.71
C LEU A 77 -28.51 -7.27 -6.12
N ASP A 78 -29.23 -7.93 -5.20
CA ASP A 78 -30.61 -8.39 -5.40
C ASP A 78 -31.62 -7.25 -5.66
N SER A 79 -31.25 -6.01 -5.32
CA SER A 79 -31.98 -4.77 -5.55
C SER A 79 -31.54 -3.98 -6.80
N HIS A 80 -30.59 -4.49 -7.59
CA HIS A 80 -30.23 -3.90 -8.88
C HIS A 80 -31.46 -3.85 -9.82
N PRO A 81 -31.64 -2.79 -10.65
CA PRO A 81 -30.71 -1.69 -10.93
C PRO A 81 -30.78 -0.49 -9.98
N PHE A 82 -31.60 -0.53 -8.94
CA PHE A 82 -31.75 0.61 -8.01
C PHE A 82 -30.61 0.72 -7.00
N ALA A 83 -29.84 -0.36 -6.80
CA ALA A 83 -28.60 -0.33 -6.04
C ALA A 83 -27.38 -0.52 -6.97
N PRO A 84 -26.27 0.19 -6.71
CA PRO A 84 -25.05 0.04 -7.47
C PRO A 84 -24.43 -1.36 -7.26
N PRO A 85 -23.69 -1.88 -8.25
CA PRO A 85 -22.90 -3.09 -8.08
C PRO A 85 -21.70 -2.85 -7.15
N ILE A 86 -21.23 -3.91 -6.49
CA ILE A 86 -19.99 -3.87 -5.70
C ILE A 86 -18.84 -4.31 -6.59
N CYS A 87 -17.83 -3.46 -6.72
CA CYS A 87 -16.79 -3.62 -7.72
C CYS A 87 -15.44 -3.92 -7.07
N PHE A 88 -14.71 -4.90 -7.61
CA PHE A 88 -13.37 -5.28 -7.15
C PHE A 88 -12.43 -5.49 -8.32
N LEU A 89 -11.16 -5.24 -8.11
CA LEU A 89 -10.08 -5.75 -8.93
C LEU A 89 -9.87 -7.24 -8.64
N LYS A 90 -9.41 -7.98 -9.64
CA LYS A 90 -9.05 -9.39 -9.51
C LYS A 90 -7.63 -9.62 -10.02
N PRO A 91 -6.60 -9.14 -9.29
CA PRO A 91 -5.21 -9.29 -9.72
C PRO A 91 -4.86 -10.76 -10.00
N THR A 92 -4.02 -11.00 -11.01
CA THR A 92 -3.37 -12.29 -11.23
C THR A 92 -2.18 -12.45 -10.28
N ALA A 93 -1.57 -13.65 -10.21
CA ALA A 93 -0.47 -13.93 -9.28
C ALA A 93 0.71 -12.94 -9.42
N ASN A 94 0.96 -12.47 -10.64
CA ASN A 94 1.99 -11.50 -10.97
C ASN A 94 1.51 -10.04 -10.95
N MET A 95 0.42 -9.72 -10.26
CA MET A 95 -0.10 -8.34 -10.15
C MET A 95 -0.27 -7.93 -8.69
N GLY A 96 0.16 -6.73 -8.36
CA GLY A 96 -0.12 -6.06 -7.09
C GLY A 96 -1.18 -4.97 -7.26
N ILE A 97 -1.92 -4.68 -6.18
CA ILE A 97 -2.91 -3.61 -6.14
C ILE A 97 -2.23 -2.28 -5.78
N SER A 98 -2.42 -1.26 -6.62
CA SER A 98 -2.03 0.11 -6.31
C SER A 98 -3.16 0.77 -5.53
N VAL A 99 -2.96 0.97 -4.22
CA VAL A 99 -3.94 1.65 -3.37
C VAL A 99 -3.92 3.14 -3.69
N GLY A 100 -5.08 3.69 -4.01
CA GLY A 100 -5.20 5.05 -4.52
C GLY A 100 -6.55 5.68 -4.22
N LYS A 101 -6.90 6.72 -4.97
CA LYS A 101 -8.14 7.47 -4.75
C LYS A 101 -9.40 6.63 -4.98
N HIS A 102 -9.30 5.66 -5.89
CA HIS A 102 -10.43 4.88 -6.38
C HIS A 102 -10.40 3.43 -5.95
N VAL A 103 -9.36 2.97 -5.25
CA VAL A 103 -9.15 1.55 -4.93
C VAL A 103 -8.54 1.41 -3.54
N ASP A 104 -9.11 0.51 -2.71
CA ASP A 104 -8.55 0.15 -1.40
C ASP A 104 -7.57 -1.04 -1.45
N ALA A 105 -6.95 -1.37 -0.32
CA ALA A 105 -5.98 -2.46 -0.20
C ALA A 105 -6.56 -3.85 -0.53
N GLN A 106 -7.89 -4.01 -0.44
CA GLN A 106 -8.60 -5.23 -0.80
C GLN A 106 -9.00 -5.25 -2.28
N GLY A 107 -8.65 -4.21 -3.03
CA GLY A 107 -8.96 -4.05 -4.45
C GLY A 107 -10.40 -3.61 -4.70
N ARG A 108 -11.14 -3.17 -3.69
CA ARG A 108 -12.50 -2.66 -3.88
C ARG A 108 -12.44 -1.28 -4.52
N ILE A 109 -13.29 -1.09 -5.54
CA ILE A 109 -13.32 0.11 -6.36
C ILE A 109 -14.38 1.09 -5.82
N TYR A 110 -13.98 2.35 -5.65
CA TYR A 110 -14.81 3.48 -5.23
C TYR A 110 -14.75 4.58 -6.29
N LEU A 111 -15.89 4.84 -6.92
CA LEU A 111 -16.03 5.87 -7.95
C LEU A 111 -17.17 6.82 -7.60
N PRO A 112 -17.06 8.12 -7.96
CA PRO A 112 -18.18 9.05 -7.84
C PRO A 112 -19.45 8.53 -8.56
N TYR A 113 -19.28 7.81 -9.66
CA TYR A 113 -20.39 7.17 -10.39
C TYR A 113 -21.14 6.11 -9.58
N LEU A 114 -20.45 5.38 -8.69
CA LEU A 114 -21.07 4.42 -7.77
C LEU A 114 -21.77 5.13 -6.60
N GLN A 115 -21.20 6.24 -6.11
CA GLN A 115 -21.78 7.03 -5.02
C GLN A 115 -23.07 7.74 -5.47
N ASN A 116 -23.09 8.26 -6.69
CA ASN A 116 -24.21 8.99 -7.27
C ASN A 116 -25.09 8.09 -8.15
N TRP A 117 -25.06 6.77 -7.91
CA TRP A 117 -25.80 5.80 -8.71
C TRP A 117 -27.31 6.07 -8.64
N SER A 118 -27.94 6.31 -9.79
CA SER A 118 -29.36 6.59 -9.89
C SER A 118 -29.93 5.99 -11.16
N HIS A 119 -30.74 4.93 -11.03
CA HIS A 119 -31.46 4.35 -12.15
C HIS A 119 -32.58 5.30 -12.63
N PRO A 120 -32.79 5.50 -13.94
CA PRO A 120 -32.15 4.83 -15.09
C PRO A 120 -30.90 5.53 -15.66
N LYS A 121 -30.43 6.62 -15.04
CA LYS A 121 -29.28 7.39 -15.53
C LYS A 121 -27.96 6.61 -15.41
N SER A 122 -27.83 5.82 -14.34
CA SER A 122 -26.65 4.99 -14.07
C SER A 122 -26.86 3.56 -14.54
N VAL A 123 -25.91 3.05 -15.32
CA VAL A 123 -25.91 1.68 -15.86
C VAL A 123 -24.50 1.08 -15.85
N ILE A 124 -24.38 -0.24 -15.84
CA ILE A 124 -23.11 -0.99 -15.74
C ILE A 124 -22.18 -0.66 -16.90
N VAL A 125 -22.70 -0.51 -18.12
CA VAL A 125 -21.89 -0.10 -19.28
C VAL A 125 -21.26 1.27 -19.05
N GLY A 126 -22.01 2.21 -18.46
CA GLY A 126 -21.51 3.54 -18.10
C GLY A 126 -20.46 3.47 -16.99
N LEU A 127 -20.70 2.63 -15.98
CA LEU A 127 -19.75 2.37 -14.91
C LEU A 127 -18.41 1.82 -15.44
N ILE A 128 -18.44 0.86 -16.38
CA ILE A 128 -17.22 0.32 -16.99
C ILE A 128 -16.46 1.40 -17.77
N LYS A 129 -17.17 2.26 -18.51
CA LYS A 129 -16.55 3.40 -19.21
C LYS A 129 -15.89 4.38 -18.24
N GLU A 130 -16.55 4.68 -17.13
CA GLU A 130 -15.99 5.53 -16.07
C GLU A 130 -14.76 4.89 -15.42
N MET A 131 -14.79 3.57 -15.16
CA MET A 131 -13.63 2.82 -14.67
C MET A 131 -12.44 2.95 -15.63
N ILE A 132 -12.68 2.75 -16.94
CA ILE A 132 -11.63 2.90 -17.95
C ILE A 132 -11.05 4.31 -17.88
N ALA A 133 -11.89 5.35 -17.94
CA ALA A 133 -11.44 6.75 -17.90
C ALA A 133 -10.58 7.04 -16.65
N LYS A 134 -11.00 6.57 -15.47
CA LYS A 134 -10.26 6.81 -14.23
C LYS A 134 -8.96 6.00 -14.14
N PHE A 135 -8.95 4.77 -14.64
CA PHE A 135 -7.75 3.95 -14.66
C PHE A 135 -6.72 4.38 -15.72
N GLN A 136 -7.13 5.19 -16.71
CA GLN A 136 -6.19 5.86 -17.63
C GLN A 136 -5.41 6.99 -16.95
N GLU A 137 -6.00 7.66 -15.95
CA GLU A 137 -5.32 8.68 -15.15
C GLU A 137 -4.34 8.04 -14.15
N GLU A 138 -4.79 6.99 -13.45
CA GLU A 138 -4.04 6.29 -12.41
C GLU A 138 -4.27 4.77 -12.52
N LEU A 139 -3.23 4.01 -12.87
CA LEU A 139 -3.35 2.55 -12.98
C LEU A 139 -3.60 1.92 -11.60
N PRO A 140 -4.64 1.07 -11.47
CA PRO A 140 -5.00 0.45 -10.21
C PRO A 140 -4.18 -0.82 -9.90
N LEU A 141 -3.38 -1.31 -10.85
CA LEU A 141 -2.56 -2.51 -10.72
C LEU A 141 -1.14 -2.24 -11.24
N TYR A 142 -0.17 -2.91 -10.64
CA TYR A 142 1.21 -2.97 -11.12
C TYR A 142 1.64 -4.43 -11.29
N SER A 143 2.61 -4.68 -12.16
CA SER A 143 3.18 -6.02 -12.34
C SER A 143 4.20 -6.32 -11.22
N LEU A 144 4.07 -7.49 -10.61
CA LEU A 144 5.11 -8.10 -9.80
C LEU A 144 6.08 -8.82 -10.74
N SER A 145 7.37 -8.54 -10.59
CA SER A 145 8.40 -9.28 -11.31
C SER A 145 8.62 -10.63 -10.64
N SER A 146 9.11 -11.64 -11.36
CA SER A 146 9.45 -12.96 -10.77
C SER A 146 10.52 -12.87 -9.67
N SER A 147 11.24 -11.74 -9.59
CA SER A 147 12.15 -11.42 -8.48
C SER A 147 11.41 -11.18 -7.17
N ASP A 148 10.18 -10.68 -7.21
CA ASP A 148 9.39 -10.32 -6.04
C ASP A 148 8.76 -11.56 -5.37
N GLU A 149 8.40 -12.59 -6.16
CA GLU A 149 7.97 -13.90 -5.64
C GLU A 149 9.13 -14.62 -4.94
N ALA A 150 10.34 -14.59 -5.51
CA ALA A 150 11.53 -15.15 -4.88
C ALA A 150 11.85 -14.45 -3.56
N GLN A 151 11.75 -13.11 -3.50
CA GLN A 151 11.94 -12.34 -2.28
C GLN A 151 10.86 -12.62 -1.23
N GLN A 152 9.59 -12.79 -1.64
CA GLN A 152 8.49 -13.08 -0.71
C GLN A 152 8.58 -14.52 -0.16
N VAL A 153 8.97 -15.49 -0.99
CA VAL A 153 9.21 -16.87 -0.56
C VAL A 153 10.44 -16.96 0.34
N ASP A 154 11.52 -16.24 0.02
CA ASP A 154 12.70 -16.18 0.90
C ASP A 154 12.37 -15.49 2.23
N LEU A 155 11.58 -14.42 2.23
CA LEU A 155 11.13 -13.77 3.47
C LEU A 155 10.29 -14.72 4.33
N LEU A 156 9.35 -15.44 3.70
CA LEU A 156 8.49 -16.40 4.41
C LEU A 156 9.31 -17.60 4.92
N ALA A 157 10.27 -18.09 4.14
CA ALA A 157 11.20 -19.14 4.57
C ALA A 157 12.09 -18.67 5.72
N TYR A 158 12.54 -17.41 5.69
CA TYR A 158 13.33 -16.82 6.78
C TYR A 158 12.50 -16.66 8.06
N ILE A 159 11.25 -16.22 7.94
CA ILE A 159 10.32 -16.12 9.06
C ILE A 159 10.03 -17.51 9.66
N ALA A 160 9.76 -18.52 8.82
CA ALA A 160 9.54 -19.89 9.28
C ALA A 160 10.76 -20.44 10.04
N LYS A 161 11.97 -20.18 9.53
CA LYS A 161 13.23 -20.60 10.15
C LYS A 161 13.50 -19.95 11.51
N ILE A 162 13.02 -18.72 11.72
CA ILE A 162 13.06 -18.05 13.04
C ILE A 162 12.00 -18.64 13.98
N THR A 163 10.86 -19.10 13.44
CA THR A 163 9.74 -19.59 14.24
C THR A 163 9.94 -21.04 14.71
N GLU A 164 10.63 -21.88 13.94
CA GLU A 164 10.93 -23.28 14.28
C GLU A 164 12.21 -23.45 15.13
N GLY A 165 12.98 -22.38 15.34
CA GLY A 165 14.33 -22.44 15.92
C GLY A 165 14.46 -22.13 17.42
N VAL A 166 13.43 -22.37 18.24
CA VAL A 166 13.53 -22.22 19.71
C VAL A 166 12.92 -23.43 20.42
N SER A 167 13.59 -24.58 20.34
CA SER A 167 13.56 -25.56 21.43
C SER A 167 14.83 -26.41 21.42
N ASP A 168 15.41 -26.53 22.61
CA ASP A 168 16.44 -27.47 23.06
C ASP A 168 17.91 -27.03 23.11
N ILE A 169 18.36 -26.96 24.36
CA ILE A 169 19.70 -26.69 24.88
C ILE A 169 20.46 -28.03 24.98
N ASN A 170 21.70 -28.14 24.46
CA ASN A 170 22.79 -28.71 25.27
C ASN A 170 24.23 -28.44 24.76
N SER A 171 24.98 -27.76 25.64
CA SER A 171 26.39 -27.91 25.98
C SER A 171 27.32 -28.75 25.07
N LYS A 172 28.29 -28.07 24.42
CA LYS A 172 29.72 -28.41 24.56
C LYS A 172 30.64 -27.33 23.98
N ASN A 173 31.68 -27.03 24.76
CA ASN A 173 32.73 -26.04 24.55
C ASN A 173 33.35 -26.04 23.14
N TRP A 174 33.46 -24.84 22.56
CA TRP A 174 34.67 -24.43 21.88
C TRP A 174 34.84 -22.92 22.03
N ALA A 175 35.79 -22.53 22.89
CA ALA A 175 36.30 -21.18 22.91
C ALA A 175 37.02 -20.91 21.59
N ASN A 176 36.47 -20.05 20.75
CA ASN A 176 37.21 -19.30 19.75
C ASN A 176 36.53 -17.95 19.55
N HIS A 177 37.33 -16.89 19.58
CA HIS A 177 36.92 -15.52 19.29
C HIS A 177 36.15 -15.40 17.97
N GLU A 178 34.83 -15.30 18.01
CA GLU A 178 34.05 -14.69 16.93
C GLU A 178 33.97 -13.19 17.19
N ASN A 179 34.48 -12.39 16.25
CA ASN A 179 34.22 -10.96 16.18
C ASN A 179 32.70 -10.75 16.09
N LYS A 180 32.05 -10.52 17.23
CA LYS A 180 30.64 -10.15 17.28
C LYS A 180 30.48 -8.86 16.49
N THR A 181 29.95 -8.95 15.27
CA THR A 181 29.74 -7.79 14.41
C THR A 181 28.70 -6.90 15.09
N VAL A 182 29.10 -5.71 15.54
CA VAL A 182 28.23 -4.75 16.22
C VAL A 182 27.05 -4.40 15.30
N ASN A 183 25.82 -4.60 15.77
CA ASN A 183 24.61 -4.18 15.08
C ASN A 183 24.40 -2.68 15.29
N LYS A 184 25.07 -1.88 14.45
CA LYS A 184 24.94 -0.43 14.44
C LYS A 184 23.77 0.01 13.53
N ILE A 185 22.87 0.82 14.08
CA ILE A 185 21.76 1.45 13.35
C ILE A 185 21.92 2.97 13.42
N THR A 186 21.66 3.67 12.33
CA THR A 186 21.61 5.14 12.30
C THR A 186 20.22 5.61 11.91
N VAL A 187 19.68 6.62 12.59
CA VAL A 187 18.45 7.33 12.24
C VAL A 187 18.82 8.75 11.83
N VAL A 188 18.34 9.19 10.67
CA VAL A 188 18.68 10.48 10.05
C VAL A 188 17.46 11.38 10.06
N GLY A 189 17.49 12.39 10.94
CA GLY A 189 16.44 13.39 11.12
C GLY A 189 16.00 13.49 12.58
N GLY A 190 16.27 14.62 13.24
CA GLY A 190 15.90 14.88 14.63
C GLY A 190 14.44 15.30 14.86
N GLY A 191 13.55 15.09 13.89
CA GLY A 191 12.12 15.40 14.02
C GLY A 191 11.35 14.35 14.82
N GLU A 192 10.05 14.59 15.04
CA GLU A 192 9.17 13.70 15.82
C GLU A 192 9.25 12.22 15.38
N LEU A 193 9.28 11.97 14.06
CA LEU A 193 9.38 10.62 13.52
C LEU A 193 10.73 9.95 13.81
N GLY A 194 11.84 10.68 13.66
CA GLY A 194 13.17 10.13 13.92
C GLY A 194 13.41 9.86 15.40
N ILE A 195 12.90 10.71 16.29
CA ILE A 195 12.95 10.49 17.74
C ILE A 195 12.09 9.29 18.14
N ALA A 196 10.88 9.15 17.59
CA ALA A 196 10.03 7.98 17.82
C ALA A 196 10.69 6.67 17.34
N CYS A 197 11.32 6.68 16.16
CA CYS A 197 12.10 5.53 15.68
C CYS A 197 13.25 5.19 16.62
N THR A 198 13.99 6.20 17.10
CA THR A 198 15.13 6.03 17.99
C THR A 198 14.71 5.39 19.31
N LEU A 199 13.63 5.87 19.94
CA LEU A 199 13.07 5.31 21.16
C LEU A 199 12.57 3.87 20.96
N ALA A 200 11.87 3.59 19.86
CA ALA A 200 11.34 2.26 19.58
C ALA A 200 12.45 1.21 19.38
N ILE A 201 13.53 1.60 18.69
CA ILE A 201 14.70 0.72 18.46
C ILE A 201 15.44 0.47 19.77
N SER A 202 15.65 1.53 20.56
CA SER A 202 16.29 1.43 21.87
C SER A 202 15.50 0.53 22.82
N ALA A 203 14.18 0.73 22.93
CA ALA A 203 13.31 -0.07 23.79
C ALA A 203 13.26 -1.56 23.41
N LYS A 204 13.39 -1.88 22.12
CA LYS A 204 13.43 -3.27 21.64
C LYS A 204 14.80 -3.94 21.83
N GLY A 205 15.87 -3.19 22.13
CA GLY A 205 17.21 -3.75 22.32
C GLY A 205 17.80 -4.43 21.09
N ILE A 206 17.33 -4.09 19.89
CA ILE A 206 17.74 -4.74 18.62
C ILE A 206 19.07 -4.21 18.05
N ALA A 207 19.53 -3.05 18.56
CA ALA A 207 20.77 -2.43 18.13
C ALA A 207 21.79 -2.45 19.28
N ASP A 208 23.01 -2.89 18.97
CA ASP A 208 24.14 -2.79 19.90
C ASP A 208 24.62 -1.33 20.01
N ARG A 209 24.49 -0.56 18.92
CA ARG A 209 24.76 0.89 18.89
C ARG A 209 23.72 1.59 18.01
N LEU A 210 23.17 2.68 18.52
CA LEU A 210 22.19 3.49 17.81
C LEU A 210 22.72 4.92 17.68
N VAL A 211 22.66 5.49 16.49
CA VAL A 211 23.06 6.88 16.22
C VAL A 211 21.85 7.66 15.76
N LEU A 212 21.54 8.79 16.38
CA LEU A 212 20.57 9.76 15.88
C LEU A 212 21.32 10.94 15.28
N LEU A 213 21.16 11.15 13.97
CA LEU A 213 21.68 12.30 13.25
C LEU A 213 20.64 13.42 13.22
N ASP A 214 20.87 14.47 13.99
CA ASP A 214 20.08 15.70 13.90
C ASP A 214 20.77 16.71 13.00
N LEU A 215 20.22 16.84 11.79
CA LEU A 215 20.70 17.76 10.77
C LEU A 215 19.89 19.07 10.75
N SER A 216 18.98 19.25 11.72
CA SER A 216 18.12 20.43 11.83
C SER A 216 18.65 21.44 12.85
N GLU A 217 18.60 22.73 12.53
CA GLU A 217 18.97 23.80 13.47
C GLU A 217 17.86 24.11 14.50
N GLY A 218 16.61 23.69 14.22
CA GLY A 218 15.41 24.15 14.91
C GLY A 218 14.85 23.27 16.04
N THR A 219 15.34 22.04 16.23
CA THR A 219 14.64 21.02 17.05
C THR A 219 15.32 20.78 18.40
N LYS A 220 15.82 21.83 19.04
CA LYS A 220 16.54 21.73 20.33
C LYS A 220 15.66 21.15 21.46
N GLY A 221 14.35 21.42 21.47
CA GLY A 221 13.46 21.01 22.58
C GLY A 221 13.19 19.50 22.67
N VAL A 222 12.99 18.81 21.54
CA VAL A 222 12.62 17.37 21.54
C VAL A 222 13.86 16.47 21.69
N ILE A 223 15.04 16.98 21.33
CA ILE A 223 16.33 16.29 21.54
C ILE A 223 16.75 16.33 23.02
N MET A 224 16.41 17.42 23.74
CA MET A 224 16.60 17.51 25.19
C MET A 224 15.82 16.44 25.96
N ASP A 225 14.63 16.03 25.47
CA ASP A 225 13.89 14.91 26.06
C ASP A 225 14.64 13.59 25.91
N LEU A 226 15.35 13.36 24.80
CA LEU A 226 16.11 12.12 24.58
C LEU A 226 17.33 12.02 25.51
N ASP A 227 18.00 13.13 25.77
CA ASP A 227 19.10 13.22 26.74
C ASP A 227 18.62 12.98 28.19
N ILE A 228 17.38 13.36 28.53
CA ILE A 228 16.78 13.08 29.85
C ILE A 228 16.65 11.57 30.10
N PHE A 229 16.41 10.76 29.06
CA PHE A 229 16.26 9.31 29.20
C PHE A 229 17.60 8.57 29.38
N ASN A 230 18.75 9.24 29.25
CA ASN A 230 20.10 8.70 29.43
C ASN A 230 20.27 7.29 28.83
N LEU A 231 19.93 7.15 27.54
CA LEU A 231 19.85 5.86 26.88
C LEU A 231 21.27 5.30 26.64
N PRO A 232 21.62 4.12 27.17
CA PRO A 232 23.00 3.65 27.28
C PRO A 232 23.69 3.36 25.92
N ASN A 233 22.91 3.18 24.85
CA ASN A 233 23.40 2.77 23.53
C ASN A 233 23.09 3.79 22.42
N VAL A 234 22.66 5.01 22.77
CA VAL A 234 22.25 6.04 21.80
C VAL A 234 23.27 7.17 21.75
N GLU A 235 23.79 7.45 20.57
CA GLU A 235 24.69 8.55 20.28
C GLU A 235 23.95 9.59 19.43
N ILE A 236 23.91 10.85 19.89
CA ILE A 236 23.33 11.96 19.13
C ILE A 236 24.47 12.73 18.48
N SER A 237 24.45 12.84 17.15
CA SER A 237 25.49 13.53 16.39
C SER A 237 24.88 14.45 15.34
N LYS A 238 25.62 15.50 14.99
CA LYS A 238 25.31 16.38 13.86
C LYS A 238 26.14 16.07 12.62
N ASP A 239 27.15 15.21 12.77
CA ASP A 239 28.07 14.85 11.69
C ASP A 239 27.63 13.54 11.03
N LEU A 240 27.47 13.58 9.71
CA LEU A 240 27.15 12.42 8.87
C LEU A 240 28.19 11.31 8.99
N SER A 241 29.45 11.62 9.33
CA SER A 241 30.50 10.61 9.54
C SER A 241 30.14 9.62 10.66
N ALA A 242 29.32 10.03 11.64
CA ALA A 242 28.84 9.15 12.70
C ALA A 242 27.91 8.04 12.19
N SER A 243 27.39 8.14 10.96
CA SER A 243 26.63 7.06 10.31
C SER A 243 27.49 5.90 9.79
N ALA A 244 28.82 6.03 9.79
CA ALA A 244 29.71 5.07 9.16
C ALA A 244 29.57 3.65 9.73
N HIS A 245 29.65 2.66 8.83
CA HIS A 245 29.56 1.23 9.14
C HIS A 245 28.24 0.80 9.80
N SER A 246 27.14 1.49 9.50
CA SER A 246 25.82 1.10 9.98
C SER A 246 25.23 0.01 9.10
N LYS A 247 24.66 -1.03 9.73
CA LYS A 247 23.97 -2.11 9.01
C LYS A 247 22.63 -1.64 8.46
N VAL A 248 21.99 -0.71 9.17
CA VAL A 248 20.73 -0.08 8.77
C VAL A 248 20.83 1.42 8.97
N VAL A 249 20.43 2.18 7.97
CA VAL A 249 20.28 3.64 8.03
C VAL A 249 18.83 3.97 7.76
N ILE A 250 18.16 4.60 8.72
CA ILE A 250 16.77 5.00 8.64
C ILE A 250 16.73 6.49 8.29
N PHE A 251 16.10 6.85 7.18
CA PHE A 251 16.01 8.23 6.71
C PHE A 251 14.62 8.79 6.99
N THR A 252 14.53 9.80 7.86
CA THR A 252 13.29 10.44 8.30
C THR A 252 13.25 11.95 8.06
N VAL A 253 14.22 12.50 7.31
CA VAL A 253 14.30 13.94 7.03
C VAL A 253 13.18 14.36 6.08
N ASN A 254 12.51 15.47 6.39
CA ASN A 254 11.46 16.06 5.57
C ASN A 254 11.43 17.58 5.78
N SER A 255 11.38 18.37 4.71
CA SER A 255 11.22 19.83 4.78
C SER A 255 9.74 20.15 4.82
N LEU A 256 9.16 20.15 6.01
CA LEU A 256 7.77 20.56 6.21
C LEU A 256 7.72 22.04 6.64
N GLY A 257 8.19 22.98 5.79
CA GLY A 257 8.33 24.39 6.23
C GLY A 257 8.41 25.47 5.14
N SER A 258 7.44 26.40 5.20
CA SER A 258 7.31 27.77 4.64
C SER A 258 7.45 28.04 3.13
N SER A 259 7.43 27.05 2.23
CA SER A 259 7.36 27.33 0.79
C SER A 259 5.91 27.50 0.32
N GLN A 260 5.69 28.43 -0.62
CA GLN A 260 4.36 28.82 -1.12
C GLN A 260 3.63 27.72 -1.91
N SER A 261 4.33 26.69 -2.40
CA SER A 261 3.81 25.66 -3.31
C SER A 261 4.20 24.24 -2.90
N TYR A 262 3.27 23.30 -3.09
CA TYR A 262 3.49 21.86 -2.91
C TYR A 262 4.68 21.33 -3.74
N LEU A 263 4.87 21.86 -4.96
CA LEU A 263 5.98 21.46 -5.82
C LEU A 263 7.34 21.84 -5.23
N ASP A 264 7.45 22.98 -4.56
CA ASP A 264 8.69 23.44 -3.95
C ASP A 264 9.07 22.55 -2.75
N VAL A 265 8.07 22.09 -1.99
CA VAL A 265 8.26 21.11 -0.89
C VAL A 265 8.76 19.78 -1.45
N VAL A 266 8.15 19.28 -2.52
CA VAL A 266 8.57 18.02 -3.15
C VAL A 266 9.99 18.15 -3.71
N GLN A 267 10.30 19.24 -4.39
CA GLN A 267 11.62 19.47 -4.97
C GLN A 267 12.69 19.57 -3.88
N SER A 268 12.43 20.32 -2.80
CA SER A 268 13.34 20.41 -1.65
C SER A 268 13.61 19.04 -1.00
N ASN A 269 12.57 18.20 -0.87
CA ASN A 269 12.71 16.84 -0.38
C ASN A 269 13.54 15.95 -1.32
N VAL A 270 13.34 16.06 -2.64
CA VAL A 270 14.13 15.34 -3.64
C VAL A 270 15.60 15.73 -3.58
N ASP A 271 15.89 17.03 -3.43
CA ASP A 271 17.26 17.53 -3.38
C ASP A 271 17.97 17.11 -2.08
N MET A 272 17.28 17.16 -0.93
CA MET A 272 17.80 16.60 0.32
C MET A 272 18.07 15.10 0.21
N PHE A 273 17.13 14.34 -0.36
CA PHE A 273 17.29 12.90 -0.55
C PHE A 273 18.51 12.60 -1.42
N ARG A 274 18.68 13.32 -2.53
CA ARG A 274 19.84 13.16 -3.42
C ARG A 274 21.16 13.41 -2.68
N ALA A 275 21.23 14.48 -1.89
CA ALA A 275 22.44 14.83 -1.15
C ALA A 275 22.78 13.80 -0.06
N PHE A 276 21.78 13.40 0.74
CA PHE A 276 22.02 12.50 1.87
C PHE A 276 22.23 11.06 1.44
N VAL A 277 21.51 10.54 0.45
CA VAL A 277 21.71 9.16 0.00
C VAL A 277 23.11 8.94 -0.55
N ALA A 278 23.65 9.92 -1.29
CA ALA A 278 25.03 9.87 -1.77
C ALA A 278 26.05 9.83 -0.61
N ALA A 279 25.88 10.69 0.39
CA ALA A 279 26.75 10.73 1.56
C ALA A 279 26.65 9.47 2.44
N LEU A 280 25.43 9.00 2.72
CA LEU A 280 25.16 7.81 3.53
C LEU A 280 25.67 6.53 2.84
N GLY A 281 25.52 6.42 1.52
CA GLY A 281 26.06 5.33 0.73
C GLY A 281 27.59 5.29 0.73
N HIS A 282 28.26 6.44 0.80
CA HIS A 282 29.71 6.51 0.96
C HIS A 282 30.18 6.00 2.33
N TYR A 283 29.50 6.37 3.42
CA TYR A 283 29.87 5.98 4.78
C TYR A 283 29.43 4.56 5.17
N SER A 284 28.36 4.05 4.55
CA SER A 284 27.80 2.72 4.82
C SER A 284 27.45 1.98 3.52
N PRO A 285 28.45 1.57 2.71
CA PRO A 285 28.24 1.00 1.37
C PRO A 285 27.56 -0.38 1.37
N HIS A 286 27.54 -1.06 2.53
CA HIS A 286 26.88 -2.36 2.71
C HIS A 286 25.66 -2.28 3.64
N GLY A 287 25.22 -1.07 3.99
CA GLY A 287 24.07 -0.83 4.85
C GLY A 287 22.75 -0.84 4.08
N ILE A 288 21.68 -1.24 4.74
CA ILE A 288 20.32 -1.13 4.21
C ILE A 288 19.79 0.27 4.51
N LEU A 289 19.35 0.99 3.47
CA LEU A 289 18.67 2.28 3.63
C LEU A 289 17.16 2.05 3.72
N LEU A 290 16.57 2.43 4.86
CA LEU A 290 15.13 2.39 5.09
C LEU A 290 14.58 3.81 5.11
N VAL A 291 13.67 4.14 4.20
CA VAL A 291 13.09 5.49 4.10
C VAL A 291 11.73 5.50 4.80
N ALA A 292 11.58 6.33 5.82
CA ALA A 292 10.33 6.54 6.51
C ALA A 292 9.90 8.00 6.33
N SER A 293 8.95 8.23 5.43
CA SER A 293 8.40 9.56 5.15
C SER A 293 7.02 9.72 5.78
N GLN A 294 6.74 10.92 6.27
CA GLN A 294 5.39 11.30 6.69
C GLN A 294 4.65 11.83 5.46
N PRO A 295 3.52 11.23 5.04
CA PRO A 295 2.74 11.76 3.93
C PRO A 295 2.27 13.18 4.28
N GLY A 296 2.48 14.12 3.35
CA GLY A 296 2.19 15.54 3.53
C GLY A 296 0.79 15.79 4.10
N THR A 297 0.73 16.63 5.12
CA THR A 297 -0.44 16.93 5.97
C THR A 297 -1.56 17.69 5.28
N ASP A 298 -1.72 17.60 3.96
CA ASP A 298 -2.92 18.10 3.29
C ASP A 298 -4.13 17.16 3.49
N PHE A 299 -3.87 15.93 3.96
CA PHE A 299 -4.92 14.95 4.28
C PHE A 299 -5.53 15.09 5.69
N ARG A 300 -4.94 15.87 6.61
CA ARG A 300 -5.44 16.01 8.00
C ARG A 300 -6.11 17.34 8.34
N LYS A 301 -6.01 18.37 7.50
CA LYS A 301 -6.64 19.68 7.80
C LYS A 301 -8.07 19.86 7.27
N ARG A 302 -8.62 18.92 6.49
CA ARG A 302 -10.02 18.99 6.04
C ARG A 302 -11.04 18.29 6.95
N SER A 303 -10.62 17.71 8.07
CA SER A 303 -11.51 16.95 8.97
C SER A 303 -11.63 17.50 10.39
N MET A 304 -11.10 18.68 10.70
CA MET A 304 -11.36 19.37 11.98
C MET A 304 -11.50 20.87 11.76
N GLY A 305 -12.75 21.34 11.68
CA GLY A 305 -13.10 22.74 11.47
C GLY A 305 -14.61 22.99 11.44
N TYR A 306 -15.22 22.80 12.61
CA TYR A 306 -16.44 23.43 13.14
C TYR A 306 -17.84 23.14 12.53
N TRP A 307 -18.75 22.80 13.45
CA TRP A 307 -20.14 23.26 13.46
C TRP A 307 -20.20 24.78 13.43
#